data_AF-A0A1B1YKW1-F1
#
_entry.id   AF-A0A1B1YKW1-F1
#
_cell.length_a   1.000
_cell.length_b   1.000
_cell.length_c   1.000
_cell.angle_alpha   90.00
_cell.angle_beta   90.00
_cell.angle_gamma   90.00
#
_symmetry.space_group_name_H-M   'P 1'
#
loop_
_entity.id
_entity.type
_entity.pdbx_description
1 polymer ?
#
loop_
_entity_poly.entity_id
_entity_poly.type
_entity_poly.pdbx_seq_one_letter_code
_entity_poly.pdbx_strand_id
1 'polypeptide(L)'
;MKKSTKTEWVPLEETVPADVFKAEVKAWAERIGVEPKEIHIRPMKRKWASCSQTGRLTFDTELLRQPAGFRAEVIVHELLHLKVPNHGPLFKALLKAYLGEKN
;
A
#
# COMPACT_ATOMS: atom_id res chain seq x y z
N MET A 1 -15.27 1.95 28.18
CA MET A 1 -15.42 0.56 27.68
C MET A 1 -15.00 0.49 26.21
N LYS A 2 -13.85 -0.11 25.89
CA LYS A 2 -13.43 -0.34 24.50
C LYS A 2 -14.18 -1.58 24.01
N LYS A 3 -15.05 -1.44 23.00
CA LYS A 3 -15.73 -2.58 22.39
C LYS A 3 -14.67 -3.45 21.72
N SER A 4 -14.49 -4.66 22.25
CA SER A 4 -13.62 -5.69 21.67
C SER A 4 -14.16 -6.05 20.29
N THR A 5 -13.48 -5.60 19.23
CA THR A 5 -13.75 -6.08 17.88
C THR A 5 -13.38 -7.55 17.83
N LYS A 6 -14.38 -8.44 17.76
CA LYS A 6 -14.15 -9.86 17.46
C LYS A 6 -13.32 -9.92 16.19
N THR A 7 -12.11 -10.42 16.29
CA THR A 7 -11.33 -10.77 15.10
C THR A 7 -11.97 -12.05 14.58
N GLU A 8 -12.72 -11.92 13.49
CA GLU A 8 -13.24 -13.06 12.75
C GLU A 8 -12.06 -13.70 12.01
N TRP A 9 -11.88 -15.00 12.16
CA TRP A 9 -10.86 -15.74 11.43
C TRP A 9 -11.33 -15.86 9.97
N VAL A 10 -10.50 -15.39 9.04
CA VAL A 10 -10.75 -15.49 7.61
C VAL A 10 -9.58 -16.27 7.02
N PRO A 11 -9.82 -17.29 6.18
CA PRO A 11 -8.74 -18.04 5.55
C PRO A 11 -7.75 -17.12 4.84
N LEU A 12 -6.46 -17.45 4.90
CA LEU A 12 -5.38 -16.71 4.21
C LEU A 12 -5.59 -16.66 2.69
N GLU A 13 -6.29 -17.67 2.17
CA GLU A 13 -6.74 -17.78 0.78
C GLU A 13 -7.59 -16.58 0.35
N GLU A 14 -8.33 -15.99 1.30
CA GLU A 14 -9.30 -14.92 1.06
C GLU A 14 -8.77 -13.53 1.46
N THR A 15 -7.75 -13.46 2.32
CA THR A 15 -7.18 -12.19 2.79
C THR A 15 -5.76 -12.32 3.31
N VAL A 16 -4.91 -11.36 2.95
CA VAL A 16 -3.57 -11.19 3.51
C VAL A 16 -3.67 -10.57 4.92
N PRO A 17 -2.98 -11.11 5.95
CA PRO A 17 -2.94 -10.49 7.26
C PRO A 17 -2.33 -9.09 7.21
N ALA A 18 -2.82 -8.19 8.05
CA ALA A 18 -2.35 -6.79 8.09
C ALA A 18 -0.82 -6.66 8.23
N ASP A 19 -0.19 -7.53 9.02
CA ASP A 19 1.27 -7.49 9.23
C ASP A 19 2.05 -8.03 8.03
N VAL A 20 1.49 -8.99 7.28
CA VAL A 20 2.07 -9.47 6.02
C VAL A 20 1.97 -8.37 4.96
N PHE A 21 0.84 -7.68 4.87
CA PHE A 21 0.69 -6.54 3.96
C PHE A 21 1.65 -5.40 4.33
N LYS A 22 1.84 -5.09 5.62
CA LYS A 22 2.86 -4.12 6.06
C LYS A 22 4.27 -4.56 5.70
N ALA A 23 4.58 -5.86 5.79
CA ALA A 23 5.87 -6.38 5.34
C ALA A 23 6.05 -6.22 3.83
N GLU A 24 5.01 -6.46 3.03
CA GLU A 24 4.98 -6.21 1.58
C GLU A 24 5.28 -4.72 1.28
N VAL A 25 4.64 -3.79 1.99
CA VAL A 25 4.90 -2.34 1.86
C VAL A 25 6.36 -2.01 2.17
N LYS A 26 6.93 -2.57 3.25
CA LYS A 26 8.33 -2.33 3.65
C LYS A 26 9.32 -2.89 2.63
N ALA A 27 9.08 -4.07 2.09
CA ALA A 27 9.93 -4.66 1.06
C ALA A 27 9.96 -3.79 -0.21
N TRP A 28 8.81 -3.24 -0.62
CA TRP A 28 8.77 -2.26 -1.71
C TRP A 28 9.46 -0.96 -1.35
N ALA A 29 9.31 -0.47 -0.13
CA ALA A 29 9.98 0.75 0.34
C ALA A 29 11.50 0.62 0.26
N GLU A 30 12.05 -0.52 0.70
CA GLU A 30 13.47 -0.87 0.59
C GLU A 30 13.91 -0.91 -0.88
N ARG A 31 13.17 -1.64 -1.73
CA ARG A 31 13.47 -1.73 -3.18
C ARG A 31 13.48 -0.37 -3.87
N ILE A 32 12.57 0.52 -3.49
CA ILE A 32 12.48 1.89 -4.04
C ILE A 32 13.51 2.81 -3.40
N GLY A 33 14.04 2.48 -2.22
CA GLY A 33 14.94 3.32 -1.42
C GLY A 33 14.22 4.53 -0.81
N VAL A 34 13.09 4.30 -0.14
CA VAL A 34 12.31 5.29 0.63
C VAL A 34 11.96 4.75 2.01
N GLU A 35 11.68 5.63 2.96
CA GLU A 35 11.27 5.26 4.32
C GLU A 35 9.94 5.95 4.70
N PRO A 36 8.80 5.24 4.65
CA PRO A 36 7.55 5.78 5.16
C PRO A 36 7.60 5.91 6.68
N LYS A 37 7.08 7.00 7.24
CA LYS A 37 7.08 7.22 8.70
C LYS A 37 6.11 6.32 9.43
N GLU A 38 4.95 6.08 8.82
CA GLU A 38 3.84 5.31 9.39
C GLU A 38 3.12 4.55 8.27
N ILE A 39 2.64 3.34 8.58
CA ILE A 39 1.82 2.52 7.68
C ILE A 39 0.53 2.16 8.41
N HIS A 40 -0.58 2.75 7.97
CA HIS A 40 -1.92 2.52 8.51
C HIS A 40 -2.75 1.67 7.55
N ILE A 41 -3.59 0.81 8.12
CA ILE A 41 -4.61 0.04 7.40
C ILE A 41 -5.94 0.32 8.08
N ARG A 42 -6.90 0.90 7.36
CA ARG A 42 -8.22 1.26 7.89
C ARG A 42 -9.24 1.39 6.76
N PRO A 43 -10.55 1.23 7.01
CA PRO A 43 -11.55 1.45 5.98
C PRO A 43 -11.47 2.87 5.40
N MET A 44 -11.49 2.99 4.07
CA MET A 44 -11.52 4.26 3.34
C MET A 44 -12.78 4.31 2.44
N LYS A 45 -13.29 5.51 2.18
CA LYS A 45 -14.56 5.68 1.44
C LYS A 45 -14.39 5.94 -0.05
N ARG A 46 -13.22 6.46 -0.46
CA ARG A 46 -13.05 7.11 -1.77
C ARG A 46 -11.78 6.70 -2.51
N LYS A 47 -10.84 6.05 -1.83
CA LYS A 47 -9.51 5.76 -2.36
C LYS A 47 -9.00 4.47 -1.76
N TRP A 48 -8.22 3.74 -2.54
CA TRP A 48 -7.49 2.56 -2.08
C TRP A 48 -6.34 2.90 -1.12
N ALA A 49 -5.70 4.05 -1.31
CA ALA A 49 -4.66 4.50 -0.42
C ALA A 49 -4.45 6.04 -0.47
N SER A 50 -3.55 6.52 0.39
CA SER A 50 -3.06 7.90 0.37
C SER A 50 -1.74 8.05 1.13
N CYS A 51 -0.87 8.93 0.63
CA CYS A 51 0.31 9.44 1.32
C CYS A 51 0.07 10.86 1.87
N SER A 52 0.39 11.10 3.14
CA SER A 52 0.44 12.46 3.70
C SER A 52 1.75 13.16 3.33
N GLN A 53 1.76 14.49 3.44
CA GLN A 53 2.99 15.29 3.32
C GLN A 53 4.04 14.94 4.38
N THR A 54 3.61 14.40 5.52
CA THR A 54 4.52 13.96 6.59
C THR A 54 5.08 12.56 6.37
N GLY A 55 4.71 11.86 5.30
CA GLY A 55 5.21 10.52 4.96
C GLY A 55 4.43 9.37 5.61
N ARG A 56 3.18 9.61 6.04
CA ARG A 56 2.28 8.55 6.51
C ARG A 56 1.53 7.96 5.33
N LEU A 57 1.64 6.65 5.16
CA LEU A 57 0.85 5.87 4.21
C LEU A 57 -0.40 5.33 4.90
N THR A 58 -1.54 5.45 4.25
CA THR A 58 -2.81 4.86 4.68
C THR A 58 -3.37 4.03 3.55
N PHE A 59 -3.69 2.77 3.81
CA PHE A 59 -4.26 1.82 2.88
C PHE A 59 -5.65 1.39 3.34
N ASP A 60 -6.55 1.14 2.40
CA ASP A 60 -7.87 0.58 2.68
C ASP A 60 -7.76 -0.87 3.17
N THR A 61 -8.58 -1.29 4.12
CA THR A 61 -8.71 -2.69 4.54
C THR A 61 -9.11 -3.62 3.40
N GLU A 62 -9.85 -3.12 2.40
CA GLU A 62 -10.25 -3.92 1.25
C GLU A 62 -9.06 -4.35 0.38
N LEU A 63 -7.89 -3.68 0.48
CA LEU A 63 -6.68 -4.10 -0.23
C LEU A 63 -6.18 -5.47 0.20
N LEU A 64 -6.47 -5.88 1.44
CA LEU A 64 -6.02 -7.17 1.98
C LEU A 64 -6.60 -8.36 1.20
N ARG A 65 -7.74 -8.16 0.51
CA ARG A 65 -8.43 -9.16 -0.30
C ARG A 65 -8.09 -9.06 -1.80
N GLN A 66 -7.31 -8.06 -2.22
CA GLN A 66 -7.02 -7.85 -3.64
C GLN A 66 -5.87 -8.72 -4.13
N PRO A 67 -5.83 -9.05 -5.44
CA PRO A 67 -4.70 -9.77 -6.04
C PRO A 67 -3.36 -9.06 -5.81
N ALA A 68 -2.28 -9.83 -5.68
CA ALA A 68 -0.94 -9.30 -5.38
C ALA A 68 -0.48 -8.21 -6.38
N GLY A 69 -0.79 -8.40 -7.67
CA GLY A 69 -0.46 -7.42 -8.70
C GLY A 69 -1.16 -6.07 -8.53
N PHE A 70 -2.39 -6.06 -7.99
CA PHE A 70 -3.12 -4.82 -7.70
C PHE A 70 -2.61 -4.16 -6.42
N ARG A 71 -2.32 -4.95 -5.37
CA ARG A 71 -1.68 -4.45 -4.16
C ARG A 71 -0.34 -3.78 -4.46
N ALA A 72 0.52 -4.44 -5.24
CA ALA A 72 1.80 -3.89 -5.65
C ALA A 72 1.65 -2.53 -6.35
N GLU A 73 0.69 -2.39 -7.26
CA GLU A 73 0.45 -1.12 -7.95
C GLU A 73 0.10 0.01 -6.98
N VAL A 74 -0.84 -0.23 -6.05
CA VAL A 74 -1.24 0.76 -5.05
C VAL A 74 -0.11 1.07 -4.08
N ILE A 75 0.64 0.06 -3.62
CA ILE A 75 1.78 0.23 -2.72
C ILE A 75 2.87 1.09 -3.37
N VAL A 76 3.28 0.74 -4.59
CA VAL A 76 4.33 1.47 -5.33
C VAL A 76 3.89 2.91 -5.60
N HIS A 77 2.63 3.12 -5.97
CA HIS A 77 2.08 4.46 -6.19
C HIS A 77 2.28 5.37 -4.98
N GLU A 78 1.88 4.91 -3.80
CA GLU A 78 1.98 5.72 -2.58
C GLU A 78 3.43 5.90 -2.10
N LEU A 79 4.28 4.89 -2.27
CA LEU A 79 5.71 5.00 -1.95
C LEU A 79 6.43 5.99 -2.88
N LEU A 80 6.05 6.05 -4.16
CA LEU A 80 6.63 7.03 -5.08
C LEU A 80 6.28 8.47 -4.71
N HIS A 81 5.14 8.72 -4.04
CA HIS A 81 4.82 10.05 -3.53
C HIS A 81 5.83 10.59 -2.51
N LEU A 82 6.62 9.74 -1.86
CA LEU A 82 7.71 10.15 -0.96
C LEU A 82 8.91 10.75 -1.71
N LYS A 83 9.05 10.48 -3.02
CA LYS A 83 10.13 11.00 -3.87
C LYS A 83 9.63 12.00 -4.92
N VAL A 84 8.48 11.72 -5.52
CA VAL A 84 7.91 12.46 -6.63
C VAL A 84 6.45 12.78 -6.29
N PRO A 85 6.16 13.98 -5.77
CA PRO A 85 4.83 14.31 -5.23
C PRO A 85 3.73 14.39 -6.31
N ASN A 86 4.11 14.67 -7.57
CA ASN A 86 3.17 14.90 -8.67
C ASN A 86 3.20 13.75 -9.69
N HIS A 87 2.04 13.38 -10.24
CA HIS A 87 1.87 12.29 -11.24
C HIS A 87 2.35 12.61 -12.66
N GLY A 88 3.43 13.40 -12.79
CA GLY A 88 4.01 13.80 -14.08
C GLY A 88 4.72 12.66 -14.82
N PRO A 89 5.38 12.95 -15.95
CA PRO A 89 6.09 11.94 -16.76
C PRO A 89 7.08 11.10 -15.97
N LEU A 90 7.85 11.72 -15.05
CA LEU A 90 8.79 11.02 -14.18
C LEU A 90 8.10 9.99 -13.27
N PHE A 91 6.96 10.35 -12.66
CA PHE A 91 6.20 9.44 -11.82
C PHE A 91 5.73 8.22 -12.62
N LYS A 92 5.17 8.45 -13.82
CA LYS A 92 4.69 7.39 -14.70
C LYS A 92 5.82 6.44 -15.12
N ALA A 93 6.98 6.99 -15.46
CA ALA A 93 8.16 6.21 -15.84
C ALA A 93 8.65 5.33 -14.67
N LEU A 94 8.73 5.88 -13.46
CA LEU A 94 9.13 5.12 -12.28
C LEU A 94 8.13 4.02 -11.92
N LEU A 95 6.82 4.34 -11.94
CA LEU A 95 5.76 3.36 -11.67
C LEU A 95 5.86 2.17 -12.62
N LYS A 96 6.01 2.44 -13.93
CA LYS A 96 6.21 1.40 -14.96
C LYS A 96 7.48 0.59 -14.71
N ALA A 97 8.60 1.24 -14.38
CA ALA A 97 9.88 0.58 -14.15
C ALA A 97 9.84 -0.38 -12.95
N TYR A 98 9.15 -0.03 -11.86
CA TYR A 98 9.08 -0.87 -10.66
C TYR A 98 8.11 -2.05 -10.80
N LEU A 99 6.97 -1.85 -11.48
CA LEU A 99 5.96 -2.89 -11.68
C LEU A 99 6.30 -3.85 -12.82
N GLY A 100 7.26 -3.49 -13.68
CA GLY A 100 7.59 -4.22 -14.90
C GLY A 100 6.54 -3.99 -16.00
N GLU A 101 6.92 -4.22 -17.25
CA GLU A 101 5.93 -4.32 -18.32
C GLU A 101 5.13 -5.59 -18.10
N LYS A 102 3.90 -5.46 -17.57
CA LYS A 102 2.89 -6.51 -17.76
C LYS A 102 2.57 -6.51 -19.25
N ASN A 103 3.15 -7.47 -19.96
CA ASN A 103 2.81 -7.78 -21.34
C ASN A 103 1.44 -8.48 -21.39
#